data_AF-A0A545T771-F1
#
_entry.id   AF-A0A545T771-F1
#
_cell.length_a   1.000
_cell.length_b   1.000
_cell.length_c   1.000
_cell.angle_alpha   90.00
_cell.angle_beta   90.00
_cell.angle_gamma   90.00
#
_symmetry.space_group_name_H-M   'P 1'
#
loop_
_entity.id
_entity.type
_entity.pdbx_description
1 polymer ?
#
loop_
_entity_poly.entity_id
_entity_poly.type
_entity_poly.pdbx_seq_one_letter_code
_entity_poly.pdbx_strand_id
1 'polypeptide(L)'
;MNVIVVFNKFTDEYIGITYATDDMKLDESACCDVHFKYKTVDMDPETEVWQGNFSEGAVVPLGQQKTVITETELDADCQDKIFREYRYYHQLNVVYGVLDKLIEDSTIDESLLSEYRSMRQYIDSIVSNNERYKMAYATQDGYEYRDKAKEREVLNAQLEGGLHEVLGREAHPGTPQ
;
A
#
# COMPACT_ATOMS: atom_id res chain seq x y z
N MET A 1 -5.27 -6.07 31.83
CA MET A 1 -4.42 -7.28 31.82
C MET A 1 -2.99 -6.82 32.10
N ASN A 2 -2.17 -7.62 32.79
CA ASN A 2 -0.76 -7.26 32.99
C ASN A 2 0.01 -7.39 31.66
N VAL A 3 0.50 -6.27 31.16
CA VAL A 3 1.31 -6.16 29.95
C VAL A 3 2.71 -5.70 30.34
N ILE A 4 3.73 -6.26 29.70
CA ILE A 4 5.12 -5.85 29.86
C ILE A 4 5.46 -4.89 28.73
N VAL A 5 5.79 -3.66 29.09
CA VAL A 5 6.25 -2.62 28.18
C VAL A 5 7.78 -2.66 28.12
N VAL A 6 8.33 -2.69 26.91
CA VAL A 6 9.76 -2.83 26.62
C VAL A 6 10.31 -1.50 26.13
N PHE A 7 11.45 -1.10 26.69
CA PHE A 7 12.11 0.17 26.40
C PHE A 7 13.58 -0.02 26.07
N ASN A 8 14.11 0.93 25.29
CA ASN A 8 15.52 1.04 25.03
C ASN A 8 16.27 1.41 26.33
N LYS A 9 17.28 0.62 26.69
CA LYS A 9 18.02 0.83 27.93
C LYS A 9 18.79 2.15 28.00
N PHE A 10 19.20 2.70 26.85
CA PHE A 10 20.02 3.90 26.75
C PHE A 10 19.19 5.17 26.56
N THR A 11 18.12 5.10 25.77
CA THR A 11 17.31 6.28 25.41
C THR A 11 15.97 6.35 26.15
N ASP A 12 15.59 5.30 26.87
CA ASP A 12 14.28 5.15 27.53
C ASP A 12 13.09 5.16 26.56
N GLU A 13 13.36 5.16 25.25
CA GLU A 13 12.33 5.15 24.22
C GLU A 13 11.55 3.84 24.22
N TYR A 14 10.24 3.97 24.01
CA TYR A 14 9.34 2.83 23.88
C TYR A 14 9.68 2.02 22.62
N ILE A 15 9.79 0.70 22.77
CA ILE A 15 10.07 -0.24 21.68
C ILE A 15 8.84 -1.06 21.33
N GLY A 16 8.11 -1.53 22.35
CA GLY A 16 6.99 -2.42 22.12
C GLY A 16 6.38 -2.93 23.43
N ILE A 17 5.31 -3.71 23.29
CA ILE A 17 4.67 -4.42 24.39
C ILE A 17 4.71 -5.92 24.12
N THR A 18 4.76 -6.70 25.20
CA THR A 18 4.52 -8.13 25.18
C THR A 18 3.57 -8.46 26.32
N TYR A 19 2.65 -9.38 26.08
CA TYR A 19 1.76 -9.89 27.10
C TYR A 19 1.63 -11.39 26.91
N ALA A 20 1.23 -12.05 27.98
CA ALA A 20 1.20 -13.48 28.08
C ALA A 20 -0.19 -13.89 28.54
N THR A 21 -0.69 -15.01 28.01
CA THR A 21 -1.93 -15.60 28.53
C THR A 21 -1.70 -16.12 29.95
N ASP A 22 -2.76 -16.41 30.70
CA ASP A 22 -2.67 -16.89 32.09
C ASP A 22 -1.77 -18.13 32.27
N ASP A 23 -1.53 -18.90 31.20
CA ASP A 23 -0.65 -20.06 31.16
C ASP A 23 0.85 -19.72 31.09
N MET A 24 1.19 -18.51 30.62
CA MET A 24 2.55 -18.02 30.46
C MET A 24 2.83 -17.00 31.56
N LYS A 25 3.40 -17.45 32.68
CA LYS A 25 3.84 -16.56 33.78
C LYS A 25 5.03 -15.70 33.34
N LEU A 26 4.77 -14.64 32.59
CA LEU A 26 5.75 -13.61 32.27
C LEU A 26 5.66 -12.49 33.31
N ASP A 27 6.73 -12.31 34.07
CA ASP A 27 6.95 -11.16 34.93
C ASP A 27 8.25 -10.44 34.51
N GLU A 28 8.48 -9.23 35.03
CA GLU A 28 9.71 -8.47 34.78
C GLU A 28 10.98 -9.26 35.15
N SER A 29 10.89 -10.16 36.13
CA SER A 29 12.05 -10.94 36.61
C SER A 29 12.48 -12.03 35.63
N ALA A 30 11.57 -12.46 34.75
CA ALA A 30 11.86 -13.38 33.65
C ALA A 30 12.45 -12.67 32.42
N CYS A 31 12.47 -11.34 32.38
CA CYS A 31 12.95 -10.55 31.25
C CYS A 31 14.46 -10.27 31.33
N CYS A 32 15.15 -10.27 30.18
CA CYS A 32 16.59 -10.03 30.10
C CYS A 32 16.91 -8.53 30.24
N ASP A 33 17.34 -8.12 31.43
CA ASP A 33 17.68 -6.73 31.80
C ASP A 33 19.00 -6.22 31.23
N VAL A 34 19.78 -7.08 30.57
CA VAL A 34 21.10 -6.73 30.01
C VAL A 34 20.96 -5.66 28.94
N HIS A 35 19.98 -5.77 28.06
CA HIS A 35 19.84 -4.94 26.86
C HIS A 35 18.63 -4.00 26.86
N PHE A 36 17.65 -4.25 27.73
CA PHE A 36 16.37 -3.53 27.72
C PHE A 36 15.95 -3.16 29.14
N LYS A 37 15.03 -2.20 29.23
CA LYS A 37 14.27 -1.89 30.45
C LYS A 37 12.84 -2.37 30.26
N TYR A 38 12.21 -2.82 31.33
CA TYR A 38 10.86 -3.37 31.31
C TYR A 38 10.01 -2.72 32.41
N LYS A 39 8.72 -2.58 32.13
CA LYS A 39 7.73 -2.10 33.10
C LYS A 39 6.44 -2.87 32.92
N THR A 40 5.93 -3.46 34.00
CA THR A 40 4.62 -4.08 34.04
C THR A 40 3.59 -3.00 34.25
N VAL A 41 2.59 -2.97 33.38
CA VAL A 41 1.44 -2.07 33.45
C VAL A 41 0.17 -2.87 33.29
N ASP A 42 -0.86 -2.49 34.04
CA ASP A 42 -2.20 -3.01 33.78
C ASP A 42 -2.81 -2.16 32.67
N MET A 43 -3.05 -2.78 31.52
CA MET A 43 -3.71 -2.15 30.38
C MET A 43 -4.53 -3.18 29.60
N ASP A 44 -5.54 -2.71 28.88
CA ASP A 44 -6.25 -3.49 27.87
C ASP A 44 -5.68 -3.20 26.48
N PRO A 45 -4.94 -4.15 25.85
CA PRO A 45 -4.33 -3.92 24.54
C PRO A 45 -5.33 -3.72 23.40
N GLU A 46 -6.63 -4.00 23.59
CA GLU A 46 -7.66 -3.74 22.58
C GLU A 46 -8.17 -2.30 22.62
N THR A 47 -8.08 -1.62 23.77
CA THR A 47 -8.70 -0.29 23.99
C THR A 47 -7.71 0.79 24.44
N GLU A 48 -6.52 0.39 24.89
CA GLU A 48 -5.51 1.25 25.49
C GLU A 48 -4.12 1.01 24.88
N VAL A 49 -3.28 2.04 24.92
CA VAL A 49 -1.91 2.01 24.40
C VAL A 49 -0.96 2.74 25.35
N TRP A 50 0.29 2.29 25.43
CA TRP A 50 1.33 3.02 26.14
C TRP A 50 1.85 4.19 25.29
N GLN A 51 1.90 5.41 25.85
CA GLN A 51 2.45 6.58 25.20
C GLN A 51 3.53 7.25 26.06
N GLY A 52 4.73 7.40 25.50
CA GLY A 52 5.87 8.08 26.12
C GLY A 52 7.04 7.14 26.46
N ASN A 53 8.08 7.71 27.06
CA ASN A 53 9.29 7.00 27.47
C ASN A 53 9.11 6.25 28.80
N PHE A 54 10.14 5.53 29.26
CA PHE A 54 10.10 4.75 30.50
C PHE A 54 9.68 5.55 31.75
N SER A 55 10.10 6.82 31.83
CA SER A 55 9.98 7.66 33.03
C SER A 55 8.67 8.45 33.08
N GLU A 56 8.23 8.98 31.95
CA GLU A 56 7.09 9.91 31.85
C GLU A 56 5.88 9.32 31.11
N GLY A 57 6.02 8.11 30.56
CA GLY A 57 4.94 7.48 29.81
C GLY A 57 3.76 7.07 30.67
N ALA A 58 2.59 7.00 30.02
CA ALA A 58 1.33 6.60 30.64
C ALA A 58 0.50 5.74 29.67
N VAL A 59 -0.41 4.97 30.25
CA VAL A 59 -1.46 4.27 29.49
C VAL A 59 -2.51 5.30 29.09
N VAL A 60 -2.79 5.40 27.79
CA VAL A 60 -3.79 6.30 27.21
C VAL A 60 -4.80 5.50 26.38
N PRO A 61 -6.07 5.92 26.29
CA PRO A 61 -7.02 5.29 25.39
C PRO A 61 -6.58 5.40 23.92
N LEU A 62 -6.76 4.34 23.12
CA LEU A 62 -6.43 4.32 21.69
C LEU A 62 -7.04 5.51 20.92
N GLY A 63 -8.25 5.93 21.28
CA GLY A 63 -8.93 7.08 20.66
C GLY A 63 -8.27 8.46 20.93
N GLN A 64 -7.38 8.56 21.91
CA GLN A 64 -6.63 9.79 22.23
C GLN A 64 -5.21 9.79 21.65
N GLN A 65 -4.77 8.67 21.06
CA GLN A 65 -3.47 8.57 20.41
C GLN A 65 -3.45 9.50 19.19
N LYS A 66 -2.47 10.41 19.15
CA LYS A 66 -2.22 11.20 17.95
C LYS A 66 -1.72 10.27 16.86
N THR A 67 -2.41 10.27 15.71
CA THR A 67 -1.92 9.58 14.52
C THR A 67 -0.59 10.20 14.11
N VAL A 68 0.46 9.39 14.09
CA VAL A 68 1.76 9.78 13.53
C VAL A 68 1.69 9.48 12.05
N ILE A 69 1.82 10.51 11.22
CA ILE A 69 1.98 10.38 9.78
C ILE A 69 3.40 10.80 9.46
N THR A 70 4.12 9.95 8.74
CA THR A 70 5.50 10.19 8.33
C THR A 70 5.55 10.80 6.94
N GLU A 71 6.61 11.56 6.64
CA GLU A 71 6.86 12.09 5.30
C GLU A 71 6.94 10.95 4.26
N THR A 72 7.57 9.83 4.63
CA THR A 72 7.65 8.64 3.77
C THR A 72 6.27 8.07 3.40
N GLU A 73 5.31 8.06 4.33
CA GLU A 73 3.94 7.63 4.02
C GLU A 73 3.24 8.62 3.09
N LEU A 74 3.45 9.93 3.28
CA LEU A 74 2.89 10.96 2.39
C LEU A 74 3.48 10.87 0.98
N ASP A 75 4.79 10.65 0.87
CA ASP A 75 5.48 10.47 -0.41
C ASP A 75 5.03 9.19 -1.12
N ALA A 76 4.84 8.10 -0.37
CA ALA A 76 4.32 6.85 -0.91
C ALA A 76 2.88 7.03 -1.43
N ASP A 77 2.00 7.70 -0.69
CA ASP A 77 0.63 8.00 -1.12
C ASP A 77 0.62 8.92 -2.36
N CYS A 78 1.53 9.90 -2.41
CA CYS A 78 1.73 10.74 -3.59
C CYS A 78 2.14 9.92 -4.83
N GLN A 79 3.14 9.04 -4.67
CA GLN A 79 3.60 8.13 -5.72
C GLN A 79 2.46 7.23 -6.20
N ASP A 80 1.68 6.66 -5.28
CA ASP A 80 0.56 5.78 -5.60
C ASP A 80 -0.55 6.52 -6.36
N LYS A 81 -0.87 7.75 -5.97
CA LYS A 81 -1.83 8.59 -6.69
C LYS A 81 -1.39 8.86 -8.13
N ILE A 82 -0.11 9.21 -8.33
CA ILE A 82 0.45 9.41 -9.67
C ILE A 82 0.40 8.12 -10.47
N PHE A 83 0.78 6.99 -9.87
CA PHE A 83 0.84 5.69 -10.54
C PHE A 83 -0.54 5.14 -10.91
N ARG A 84 -1.57 5.40 -10.09
CA ARG A 84 -2.97 5.01 -10.36
C ARG A 84 -3.50 5.66 -11.63
N GLU A 85 -3.24 6.95 -11.80
CA GLU A 85 -3.69 7.71 -12.97
C GLU A 85 -2.79 7.43 -14.19
N TYR A 86 -1.48 7.55 -14.00
CA TYR A 86 -0.49 7.39 -15.06
C TYR A 86 0.54 6.34 -14.66
N ARG A 87 0.28 5.07 -15.02
CA ARG A 87 1.29 4.02 -14.89
C ARG A 87 2.55 4.37 -15.70
N TYR A 88 3.73 3.92 -15.27
CA TYR A 88 5.00 4.30 -15.91
C TYR A 88 5.01 4.12 -17.43
N TYR A 89 4.44 3.02 -17.94
CA TYR A 89 4.36 2.81 -19.39
C TYR A 89 3.43 3.81 -20.11
N HIS A 90 2.36 4.29 -19.46
CA HIS A 90 1.54 5.39 -19.99
C HIS A 90 2.31 6.71 -20.01
N GLN A 91 3.05 7.01 -18.94
CA GLN A 91 3.91 8.20 -18.89
C GLN A 91 4.96 8.18 -20.01
N LEU A 92 5.66 7.06 -20.18
CA LEU A 92 6.66 6.88 -21.23
C LEU A 92 6.04 6.95 -22.64
N ASN A 93 4.84 6.39 -22.85
CA ASN A 93 4.15 6.50 -24.13
C ASN A 93 3.81 7.95 -24.50
N VAL A 94 3.41 8.77 -23.52
CA VAL A 94 3.19 10.21 -23.74
C VAL A 94 4.51 10.89 -24.14
N VAL A 95 5.60 10.58 -23.44
CA VAL A 95 6.94 11.12 -23.77
C VAL A 95 7.39 10.68 -25.16
N TYR A 96 7.19 9.41 -25.53
CA TYR A 96 7.49 8.92 -26.88
C TYR A 96 6.67 9.65 -27.94
N GLY A 97 5.39 9.93 -27.69
CA GLY A 97 4.57 10.72 -28.62
C GLY A 97 5.08 12.16 -28.82
N VAL A 98 5.66 12.77 -27.79
CA VAL A 98 6.31 14.09 -27.91
C VAL A 98 7.63 13.97 -28.67
N LEU A 99 8.45 12.95 -28.37
CA LEU A 99 9.70 12.69 -29.07
C LEU A 99 9.47 12.38 -30.55
N ASP A 100 8.45 11.58 -30.88
CA ASP A 100 8.06 11.29 -32.27
C ASP A 100 7.80 12.58 -33.04
N LYS A 101 7.03 13.52 -32.46
CA LYS A 101 6.76 14.83 -33.08
C LYS A 101 8.01 15.69 -33.24
N LEU A 102 8.85 15.75 -32.21
CA LEU A 102 10.11 16.51 -32.26
C LEU A 102 11.05 15.94 -33.33
N ILE A 103 11.10 14.61 -33.46
CA ILE A 103 11.88 13.93 -34.49
C ILE A 103 11.34 14.28 -35.89
N GLU A 104 10.02 14.20 -36.08
CA GLU A 104 9.35 14.53 -37.35
C GLU A 104 9.59 15.98 -37.80
N ASP A 105 9.62 16.93 -36.86
CA ASP A 105 9.86 18.35 -37.12
C ASP A 105 11.37 18.71 -37.22
N SER A 106 12.26 17.74 -37.01
CA SER A 106 13.71 17.95 -36.98
C SER A 106 14.42 17.40 -38.23
N THR A 107 15.66 17.85 -38.44
CA THR A 107 16.60 17.28 -39.42
C THR A 107 17.64 16.38 -38.75
N ILE A 108 17.19 15.50 -37.84
CA ILE A 108 18.05 14.49 -37.22
C ILE A 108 18.41 13.42 -38.26
N ASP A 109 19.66 12.95 -38.23
CA ASP A 109 20.09 11.81 -39.05
C ASP A 109 19.38 10.53 -38.58
N GLU A 110 18.63 9.90 -39.48
CA GLU A 110 17.87 8.68 -39.21
C GLU A 110 18.76 7.51 -38.75
N SER A 111 20.06 7.52 -39.09
CA SER A 111 21.01 6.52 -38.60
C SER A 111 21.10 6.48 -37.07
N LEU A 112 20.97 7.64 -36.43
CA LEU A 112 20.98 7.81 -34.97
C LEU A 112 19.67 7.39 -34.30
N LEU A 113 18.61 7.19 -35.08
CA LEU A 113 17.26 6.85 -34.59
C LEU A 113 16.96 5.35 -34.69
N SER A 114 17.86 4.53 -35.24
CA SER A 114 17.63 3.10 -35.51
C SER A 114 17.15 2.30 -34.29
N GLU A 115 17.78 2.49 -33.12
CA GLU A 115 17.38 1.82 -31.87
C GLU A 115 16.01 2.30 -31.37
N TYR A 116 15.78 3.62 -31.42
CA TYR A 116 14.50 4.22 -31.07
C TYR A 116 13.35 3.69 -31.94
N ARG A 117 13.53 3.67 -33.27
CA ARG A 117 12.54 3.15 -34.22
C ARG A 117 12.26 1.67 -33.99
N SER A 118 13.31 0.87 -33.76
CA SER A 118 13.18 -0.56 -33.47
C SER A 118 12.36 -0.80 -32.20
N MET A 119 12.64 -0.03 -31.14
CA MET A 119 11.89 -0.08 -29.89
C MET A 119 10.41 0.30 -30.10
N ARG A 120 10.12 1.40 -30.79
CA ARG A 120 8.75 1.84 -31.06
C ARG A 120 7.97 0.80 -31.85
N GLN A 121 8.56 0.25 -32.91
CA GLN A 121 7.95 -0.80 -33.72
C GLN A 121 7.66 -2.06 -32.91
N TYR A 122 8.58 -2.48 -32.03
CA TYR A 122 8.34 -3.61 -31.14
C TYR A 122 7.16 -3.35 -30.20
N ILE A 123 7.15 -2.21 -29.50
CA ILE A 123 6.06 -1.84 -28.58
C ILE A 123 4.72 -1.84 -29.30
N ASP A 124 4.64 -1.19 -30.47
CA ASP A 124 3.41 -1.13 -31.26
C ASP A 124 2.94 -2.51 -31.72
N SER A 125 3.88 -3.40 -32.08
CA SER A 125 3.56 -4.78 -32.45
C SER A 125 2.97 -5.58 -31.27
N ILE A 126 3.52 -5.42 -30.07
CA ILE A 126 3.03 -6.11 -28.86
C ILE A 126 1.64 -5.59 -28.48
N VAL A 127 1.42 -4.27 -28.54
CA VAL A 127 0.11 -3.67 -28.27
C VAL A 127 -0.93 -4.15 -29.30
N SER A 128 -0.59 -4.12 -30.59
CA SER A 128 -1.47 -4.62 -31.65
C SER A 128 -1.81 -6.10 -31.48
N ASN A 129 -0.82 -6.92 -31.13
CA ASN A 129 -1.05 -8.34 -30.85
C ASN A 129 -1.94 -8.56 -29.63
N ASN A 130 -1.76 -7.77 -28.57
CA ASN A 130 -2.63 -7.85 -27.39
C ASN A 130 -4.09 -7.54 -27.72
N GLU A 131 -4.36 -6.53 -28.54
CA GLU A 131 -5.73 -6.24 -29.00
C GLU A 131 -6.30 -7.40 -29.84
N ARG A 132 -5.49 -8.01 -30.71
CA ARG A 132 -5.90 -9.22 -31.46
C ARG A 132 -6.23 -10.38 -30.52
N TYR A 133 -5.45 -10.60 -29.47
CA TYR A 133 -5.73 -11.64 -28.49
C TYR A 133 -7.02 -11.38 -27.71
N LYS A 134 -7.27 -10.14 -27.27
CA LYS A 134 -8.54 -9.77 -26.63
C LYS A 134 -9.73 -10.07 -27.53
N MET A 135 -9.66 -9.70 -28.81
CA MET A 135 -10.71 -9.99 -29.79
C MET A 135 -10.91 -11.49 -30.01
N ALA A 136 -9.81 -12.26 -30.09
CA ALA A 136 -9.88 -13.70 -30.23
C ALA A 136 -10.54 -14.36 -29.00
N TYR A 137 -10.11 -14.01 -27.79
CA TYR A 137 -10.72 -14.56 -26.56
C TYR A 137 -12.16 -14.11 -26.36
N ALA A 138 -12.56 -12.95 -26.87
CA ALA A 138 -13.96 -12.51 -26.87
C ALA A 138 -14.86 -13.29 -27.83
N THR A 139 -14.30 -13.99 -28.82
CA THR A 139 -15.07 -14.64 -29.89
C THR A 139 -14.92 -16.16 -29.92
N GLN A 140 -13.91 -16.70 -29.24
CA GLN A 140 -13.61 -18.12 -29.24
C GLN A 140 -14.43 -18.88 -28.19
N ASP A 141 -15.21 -19.87 -28.64
CA ASP A 141 -15.91 -20.80 -27.75
C ASP A 141 -14.92 -21.54 -26.83
N GLY A 142 -15.22 -21.56 -25.53
CA GLY A 142 -14.39 -22.18 -24.49
C GLY A 142 -13.60 -21.19 -23.63
N TYR A 143 -13.58 -19.90 -23.98
CA TYR A 143 -13.03 -18.84 -23.15
C TYR A 143 -14.13 -17.86 -22.72
N GLU A 144 -14.12 -17.47 -21.45
CA GLU A 144 -14.94 -16.35 -20.97
C GLU A 144 -14.04 -15.13 -20.83
N TYR A 145 -13.92 -14.34 -21.91
CA TYR A 145 -13.24 -13.06 -21.84
C TYR A 145 -14.12 -12.05 -21.10
N ARG A 146 -13.62 -11.53 -19.98
CA ARG A 146 -14.24 -10.43 -19.24
C ARG A 146 -13.40 -9.18 -19.46
N ASP A 147 -14.03 -8.14 -20.00
CA ASP A 147 -13.40 -6.83 -20.00
C ASP A 147 -13.40 -6.22 -18.59
N LYS A 148 -12.75 -5.06 -18.43
CA LYS A 148 -12.62 -4.41 -17.12
C LYS A 148 -13.95 -4.04 -16.48
N ALA A 149 -14.96 -3.67 -17.29
CA ALA A 149 -16.27 -3.33 -16.78
C ALA A 149 -16.96 -4.59 -16.26
N LYS A 150 -16.90 -5.68 -17.02
CA LYS A 150 -17.50 -6.95 -16.64
C LYS A 150 -16.80 -7.60 -15.45
N GLU A 151 -15.48 -7.49 -15.36
CA GLU A 151 -14.70 -7.90 -14.20
C GLU A 151 -15.15 -7.14 -12.94
N ARG A 152 -15.34 -5.83 -13.04
CA ARG A 152 -15.80 -4.99 -11.93
C ARG A 152 -17.24 -5.31 -11.54
N GLU A 153 -18.14 -5.58 -12.50
CA GLU A 153 -19.49 -6.05 -12.21
C GLU A 153 -19.47 -7.39 -11.44
N VAL A 154 -18.64 -8.34 -11.86
CA VAL A 154 -18.52 -9.64 -11.18
C VAL A 154 -17.93 -9.47 -9.78
N LEU A 155 -16.90 -8.64 -9.62
CA LEU A 155 -16.30 -8.36 -8.32
C LEU A 155 -17.33 -7.68 -7.39
N ASN A 156 -18.07 -6.69 -7.89
CA ASN A 156 -19.13 -6.04 -7.13
C ASN A 156 -20.19 -7.05 -6.72
N ALA A 157 -20.66 -7.92 -7.63
CA ALA A 157 -21.63 -8.96 -7.31
C ALA A 157 -21.11 -10.03 -6.33
N GLN A 158 -19.79 -10.28 -6.29
CA GLN A 158 -19.17 -11.18 -5.30
C GLN A 158 -19.06 -10.54 -3.91
N LEU A 159 -18.93 -9.22 -3.87
CA LEU A 159 -18.78 -8.45 -2.64
C LEU A 159 -20.14 -7.99 -2.09
N GLU A 160 -21.15 -7.82 -2.94
CA GLU A 160 -22.51 -7.44 -2.56
C GLU A 160 -23.09 -8.43 -1.52
N GLY A 161 -23.46 -7.93 -0.35
CA GLY A 161 -23.96 -8.72 0.78
C GLY A 161 -22.87 -9.35 1.68
N GLY A 162 -21.59 -9.00 1.49
CA GLY A 162 -20.49 -9.48 2.31
C GLY A 162 -20.37 -8.78 3.68
N LEU A 163 -19.71 -9.42 4.65
CA LEU A 163 -19.50 -8.90 6.01
C LEU A 163 -18.87 -7.49 6.07
N HIS A 164 -18.18 -7.07 5.00
CA HIS A 164 -17.57 -5.74 4.87
C HIS A 164 -18.58 -4.61 4.63
N GLU A 165 -19.80 -4.90 4.20
CA GLU A 165 -20.91 -3.93 4.13
C GLU A 165 -21.59 -3.78 5.51
N VAL A 166 -21.58 -4.83 6.32
CA VAL A 166 -22.17 -4.83 7.68
C VAL A 166 -21.21 -4.26 8.72
N LEU A 167 -19.89 -4.39 8.51
CA LEU A 167 -18.82 -3.86 9.38
C LEU A 167 -18.11 -2.62 8.79
N GLY A 168 -18.49 -2.18 7.60
CA GLY A 168 -17.95 -1.00 6.94
C GLY A 168 -18.31 0.27 7.71
N ARG A 169 -17.33 1.15 7.89
CA ARG A 169 -17.49 2.45 8.57
C ARG A 169 -18.67 3.23 7.95
N GLU A 170 -19.55 3.77 8.79
CA GLU A 170 -20.68 4.59 8.32
C GLU A 170 -20.18 5.70 7.36
N ALA A 171 -20.89 5.87 6.25
CA ALA A 171 -20.54 6.84 5.22
C ALA A 171 -20.53 8.25 5.79
N HIS A 172 -19.35 8.89 5.80
CA HIS A 172 -19.23 10.32 6.09
C HIS A 172 -19.55 11.12 4.82
N PRO A 173 -20.43 12.13 4.89
CA PRO A 173 -20.67 13.02 3.75
C PRO A 173 -19.40 13.80 3.44
N GLY A 174 -18.75 13.49 2.31
CA GLY A 174 -17.60 14.26 1.80
C GLY A 174 -16.40 13.45 1.32
N THR A 175 -16.40 12.11 1.39
CA THR A 175 -15.35 11.30 0.75
C THR A 175 -15.84 10.77 -0.60
N PRO A 176 -15.18 11.09 -1.73
CA PRO A 176 -15.51 10.48 -3.01
C PRO A 176 -15.17 8.98 -2.97
N GLN A 177 -16.11 8.14 -3.40
CA GLN A 177 -15.86 6.72 -3.71
C GLN A 177 -15.13 6.59 -5.05
#